data_AF-A0A2I3SX83-F1
#
_entry.id   AF-A0A2I3SX83-F1
#
_cell.length_a   1.000
_cell.length_b   1.000
_cell.length_c   1.000
_cell.angle_alpha   90.00
_cell.angle_beta   90.00
_cell.angle_gamma   90.00
#
_symmetry.space_group_name_H-M   'P 1'
#
loop_
_entity.id
_entity.type
_entity.pdbx_description
1 polymer ?
#
loop_
_entity_poly.entity_id
_entity_poly.type
_entity_poly.pdbx_seq_one_letter_code
_entity_poly.pdbx_strand_id
1 'polypeptide(L)'
;LWQDNSFAALYSVQTGSVLAQLRGILEGELEGIRGAGTWKSERVIMSRQGPHIHVDGHPQEFRSKNSPLPPAGGCHPLSQLL
;
A
#
# COMPACT_ATOMS: atom_id res chain seq x y z
N LEU A 1 35.82 -3.95 -45.49
CA LEU A 1 34.74 -3.57 -44.56
C LEU A 1 34.47 -4.75 -43.62
N TRP A 2 35.33 -4.95 -42.62
CA TRP A 2 35.00 -5.81 -41.49
C TRP A 2 34.28 -4.93 -40.48
N GLN A 3 33.03 -5.27 -40.20
CA GLN A 3 32.25 -4.63 -39.15
C GLN A 3 32.85 -5.07 -37.81
N ASP A 4 33.52 -4.16 -37.12
CA ASP A 4 33.95 -4.38 -35.74
C ASP A 4 32.72 -4.35 -34.80
N ASN A 5 32.00 -5.48 -34.73
CA ASN A 5 30.90 -5.73 -33.78
C ASN A 5 31.38 -5.86 -32.32
N SER A 6 32.69 -5.87 -32.10
CA SER A 6 33.36 -6.04 -30.81
C SER A 6 33.01 -4.91 -29.84
N PHE A 7 32.93 -3.67 -30.34
CA PHE A 7 32.68 -2.49 -29.52
C PHE A 7 31.23 -2.49 -28.98
N ALA A 8 30.25 -2.76 -29.84
CA ALA A 8 28.84 -2.81 -29.44
C ALA A 8 28.57 -3.94 -28.42
N ALA A 9 29.22 -5.09 -28.57
CA ALA A 9 29.11 -6.19 -27.62
C ALA A 9 29.68 -5.82 -26.24
N LEU A 10 30.86 -5.18 -26.18
CA LEU A 10 31.47 -4.72 -24.93
C LEU A 10 30.62 -3.66 -24.23
N TYR A 11 30.07 -2.68 -24.98
CA TYR A 11 29.15 -1.69 -24.42
C TYR A 11 27.86 -2.33 -23.89
N SER A 12 27.29 -3.30 -24.61
CA SER A 12 26.08 -4.03 -24.19
C SER A 12 26.29 -4.89 -22.94
N VAL A 13 27.44 -5.54 -22.83
CA VAL A 13 27.81 -6.31 -21.63
C VAL A 13 28.05 -5.38 -20.44
N GLN A 14 28.69 -4.23 -20.67
CA GLN A 14 28.94 -3.24 -19.63
C GLN A 14 27.63 -2.59 -19.13
N THR A 15 26.70 -2.26 -20.02
CA THR A 15 25.38 -1.76 -19.61
C THR A 15 24.58 -2.82 -18.86
N GLY A 16 24.63 -4.09 -19.29
CA GLY A 16 24.00 -5.21 -18.56
C GLY A 16 24.54 -5.36 -17.14
N SER A 17 25.87 -5.27 -16.96
CA SER A 17 26.52 -5.33 -15.64
C SER A 17 26.13 -4.15 -14.74
N VAL A 18 26.11 -2.93 -15.29
CA VAL A 18 25.70 -1.73 -14.52
C VAL A 18 24.23 -1.81 -14.12
N LEU A 19 23.35 -2.28 -15.02
CA LEU A 19 21.93 -2.47 -14.73
C LEU A 19 21.70 -3.53 -13.64
N ALA A 20 22.44 -4.64 -13.67
CA ALA A 20 22.36 -5.67 -12.64
C ALA A 20 22.80 -5.15 -11.27
N GLN A 21 23.89 -4.37 -11.22
CA GLN A 21 24.37 -3.74 -9.99
C GLN A 21 23.34 -2.75 -9.43
N LEU A 22 22.78 -1.87 -10.27
CA LEU A 22 21.74 -0.93 -9.86
C LEU A 22 20.50 -1.65 -9.32
N ARG A 23 20.07 -2.72 -9.99
CA ARG A 23 18.95 -3.54 -9.54
C ARG A 23 19.19 -4.14 -8.16
N GLY A 24 20.39 -4.69 -7.92
CA GLY A 24 20.76 -5.23 -6.62
C GLY A 24 20.70 -4.18 -5.51
N ILE A 25 21.17 -2.96 -5.78
CA ILE A 25 21.05 -1.83 -4.84
C ILE A 25 19.59 -1.53 -4.53
N LEU A 26 18.75 -1.35 -5.56
CA LEU A 26 17.33 -1.04 -5.39
C LEU A 26 16.57 -2.14 -4.64
N GLU A 27 16.86 -3.41 -4.92
CA GLU A 27 16.27 -4.54 -4.20
C GLU A 27 16.63 -4.53 -2.72
N GLY A 28 17.89 -4.20 -2.38
CA GLY A 28 18.35 -4.03 -1.00
C GLY A 28 17.66 -2.87 -0.28
N GLU A 29 17.54 -1.71 -0.92
CA GLU A 29 16.81 -0.56 -0.38
C GLU A 29 15.34 -0.88 -0.13
N LEU A 30 14.67 -1.57 -1.08
CA LEU A 30 13.29 -2.00 -0.92
C LEU A 30 13.12 -2.98 0.24
N GLU A 31 14.10 -3.85 0.46
CA GLU A 31 14.10 -4.75 1.61
C GLU A 31 14.29 -3.98 2.92
N GLY A 32 15.16 -2.97 2.93
CA GLY A 32 15.29 -2.06 4.07
C GLY A 32 13.97 -1.37 4.41
N ILE A 33 13.23 -0.88 3.41
CA ILE A 33 11.90 -0.26 3.60
C ILE A 33 10.88 -1.26 4.17
N ARG A 34 10.87 -2.51 3.67
CA ARG A 34 9.99 -3.58 4.18
C ARG A 34 10.34 -3.95 5.62
N GLY A 35 11.61 -4.21 5.89
CA GLY A 35 12.11 -4.60 7.21
C GLY A 35 11.93 -3.51 8.28
N ALA A 36 12.01 -2.23 7.88
CA ALA A 36 11.74 -1.11 8.77
C ALA A 36 10.24 -0.87 9.04
N GLY A 37 9.34 -1.60 8.36
CA GLY A 37 7.89 -1.39 8.47
C GLY A 37 7.40 -0.07 7.86
N THR A 38 8.22 0.57 7.02
CA THR A 38 7.87 1.84 6.34
C THR A 38 7.33 1.62 4.93
N TRP A 39 7.22 0.36 4.50
CA TRP A 39 6.57 -0.03 3.25
C TRP A 39 5.11 0.44 3.20
N LYS A 40 4.75 1.16 2.14
CA LYS A 40 3.39 1.62 1.87
C LYS A 40 2.83 0.88 0.68
N SER A 41 1.82 0.04 0.91
CA SER A 41 0.99 -0.50 -0.15
C SER A 41 -0.07 0.52 -0.58
N GLU A 42 -0.46 0.45 -1.84
CA GLU A 42 -1.60 1.21 -2.34
C GLU A 42 -2.92 0.65 -1.77
N ARG A 43 -3.89 1.54 -1.57
CA ARG A 43 -5.28 1.20 -1.26
C ARG A 43 -6.18 1.81 -2.33
N VAL A 44 -7.04 0.99 -2.92
CA VAL A 44 -7.93 1.42 -4.00
C VAL A 44 -9.20 2.04 -3.41
N ILE A 45 -9.49 3.30 -3.73
CA ILE A 45 -10.75 3.97 -3.39
C ILE A 45 -11.73 3.74 -4.54
N MET A 46 -12.81 3.02 -4.27
CA MET A 46 -13.82 2.63 -5.27
C MET A 46 -14.98 3.63 -5.38
N SER A 47 -15.03 4.64 -4.52
CA SER A 47 -16.05 5.69 -4.53
C SER A 47 -15.50 7.04 -4.98
N ARG A 48 -16.39 8.00 -5.23
CA ARG A 48 -16.01 9.41 -5.33
C ARG A 48 -15.49 9.93 -3.98
N GLN A 49 -14.69 10.99 -4.04
CA GLN A 49 -14.21 11.69 -2.84
C GLN A 49 -15.36 12.37 -2.11
N GLY A 50 -15.35 12.30 -0.78
CA GLY A 50 -16.36 12.88 0.09
C GLY A 50 -16.15 12.49 1.55
N PRO A 51 -17.08 12.87 2.44
CA PRO A 51 -16.99 12.53 3.88
C PRO A 51 -16.99 11.02 4.17
N HIS A 52 -17.47 10.22 3.21
CA HIS A 52 -17.47 8.77 3.27
C HIS A 52 -16.88 8.25 1.97
N ILE A 53 -15.89 7.36 2.09
CA ILE A 53 -15.26 6.70 0.95
C ILE A 53 -15.38 5.18 1.11
N HIS A 54 -15.49 4.48 -0.02
CA HIS A 54 -15.39 3.02 -0.09
C HIS A 54 -13.97 2.64 -0.49
N VAL A 55 -13.30 1.89 0.36
CA VAL A 55 -11.96 1.35 0.09
C VAL A 55 -12.11 -0.14 -0.19
N ASP A 56 -11.46 -0.62 -1.24
CA ASP A 56 -11.49 -2.03 -1.61
C ASP A 56 -11.08 -2.94 -0.43
N GLY A 57 -11.77 -4.07 -0.28
CA GLY A 57 -11.58 -5.01 0.82
C GLY A 57 -12.11 -4.59 2.21
N HIS A 58 -12.76 -3.43 2.33
CA HIS A 58 -13.44 -3.01 3.57
C HIS A 58 -14.96 -3.08 3.39
N PRO A 59 -15.66 -4.01 4.09
CA PRO A 59 -17.12 -4.07 4.04
C PRO A 59 -17.73 -2.74 4.47
N GLN A 60 -18.66 -2.26 3.66
CA GLN A 60 -19.32 -1.00 3.94
C GLN A 60 -20.38 -1.21 5.01
N GLU A 61 -20.04 -0.92 6.27
CA GLU A 61 -21.05 -0.76 7.30
C GLU A 61 -21.76 0.58 7.08
N PHE A 62 -22.62 0.64 6.06
CA PHE A 62 -23.52 1.75 5.85
C PHE A 62 -24.53 1.77 7.00
N ARG A 63 -24.20 2.47 8.08
CA ARG A 63 -25.21 2.91 9.03
C ARG A 63 -26.04 3.98 8.33
N SER A 64 -27.15 3.56 7.73
CA SER A 64 -28.20 4.49 7.30
C SER A 64 -28.52 5.41 8.47
N LYS A 65 -28.66 6.72 8.24
CA LYS A 65 -29.08 7.67 9.28
C LYS A 65 -30.49 7.35 9.83
N ASN A 66 -31.21 6.44 9.16
CA ASN A 66 -32.52 5.92 9.56
C ASN A 66 -32.44 4.56 10.28
N SER A 67 -31.25 3.99 10.46
CA SER A 67 -31.09 2.77 11.27
C SER A 67 -31.29 3.13 12.74
N PRO A 68 -32.21 2.46 13.47
CA PRO A 68 -32.37 2.69 14.90
C PRO A 68 -31.01 2.56 15.59
N LEU A 69 -30.68 3.52 16.45
CA LEU A 69 -29.58 3.32 17.39
C LEU A 69 -29.92 2.06 18.21
N PRO A 70 -28.96 1.15 18.48
CA PRO A 70 -29.19 0.19 19.54
C PRO A 70 -29.59 0.99 20.78
N PRO A 71 -30.59 0.52 21.56
CA PRO A 71 -31.02 1.23 22.75
C PRO A 71 -29.76 1.56 23.55
N ALA A 72 -29.56 2.86 23.84
CA ALA A 72 -28.47 3.26 24.69
C ALA A 72 -28.61 2.41 25.96
N GLY A 73 -27.62 1.54 26.22
CA GLY A 73 -27.53 0.87 27.51
C GLY A 73 -27.63 1.96 28.55
N GLY A 74 -28.74 1.96 29.29
CA GLY A 74 -29.11 3.09 30.13
C GLY A 74 -27.97 3.39 31.11
N CYS A 75 -27.67 4.66 31.32
CA CYS A 75 -26.91 5.07 32.50
C CYS A 75 -27.81 4.82 33.72
N HIS A 76 -27.76 3.60 34.26
CA HIS A 76 -28.35 3.32 35.56
C HIS A 76 -27.54 4.11 36.60
N PRO A 77 -28.16 5.00 37.39
CA PRO A 77 -27.45 5.61 38.51
C PRO A 77 -27.00 4.49 39.46
N LEU A 78 -25.82 4.66 40.07
CA LEU A 78 -25.26 3.69 41.04
C LEU A 78 -26.24 3.35 42.19
N SER A 79 -27.26 4.18 42.42
CA SER A 79 -28.35 3.93 43.37
C SER A 79 -29.27 2.76 43.00
N GLN A 80 -29.19 2.22 41.78
CA GLN A 80 -29.98 1.05 41.35
C GLN A 80 -29.15 -0.25 41.28
N LEU A 81 -27.89 -0.22 41.72
CA LEU A 81 -26.97 -1.37 41.77
C LEU A 81 -26.79 -1.93 43.19
N LEU A 82 -27.60 -1.48 44.16
CA LEU A 82 -27.69 -1.96 45.54
C LEU A 82 -29.15 -2.28 45.89
#